data_AF-A0A8S3H3L1-F1
#
_entry.id   AF-A0A8S3H3L1-F1
#
_cell.length_a   1.000
_cell.length_b   1.000
_cell.length_c   1.000
_cell.angle_alpha   90.00
_cell.angle_beta   90.00
_cell.angle_gamma   90.00
#
_symmetry.space_group_name_H-M   'P 1'
#
loop_
_entity.id
_entity.type
_entity.pdbx_description
1 polymer ?
#
loop_
_entity_poly.entity_id
_entity_poly.type
_entity_poly.pdbx_seq_one_letter_code
_entity_poly.pdbx_strand_id
1 'polypeptide(L)'
;MQQRLVDGAWRVQPLDDVYYFGGQNAHNQRAVLPNKAVWPNEFSFQRGDIIGTEGNHWDGFSKGSDKTNGQTGLYPSYKTEEIVNVAKMHTYPEVRVNIDEF
;
A
#
# COMPACT_ATOMS: atom_id res chain seq x y z
N MET A 1 -10.87 13.59 8.80
CA MET A 1 -10.48 14.05 7.45
C MET A 1 -11.29 13.35 6.37
N GLN A 2 -11.18 12.02 6.22
CA GLN A 2 -11.87 11.27 5.16
C GLN A 2 -13.41 11.43 5.13
N GLN A 3 -14.07 11.59 6.28
CA GLN A 3 -15.53 11.83 6.35
C GLN A 3 -15.96 13.24 5.91
N ARG A 4 -15.03 14.18 5.69
CA ARG A 4 -15.33 15.59 5.41
C ARG A 4 -15.00 16.02 3.98
N LEU A 5 -14.46 15.13 3.16
CA LEU A 5 -14.02 15.38 1.79
C LEU A 5 -14.40 14.18 0.92
N VAL A 6 -14.61 14.40 -0.39
CA VAL A 6 -14.90 13.32 -1.35
C VAL A 6 -13.72 12.33 -1.42
N ASP A 7 -12.49 12.85 -1.47
CA ASP A 7 -11.25 12.10 -1.30
C ASP A 7 -10.23 12.99 -0.59
N GLY A 8 -9.82 12.56 0.61
CA GLY A 8 -8.80 13.23 1.41
C GLY A 8 -7.51 12.42 1.56
N ALA A 9 -7.36 11.25 0.92
CA ALA A 9 -6.29 10.29 1.19
C ALA A 9 -4.87 10.91 1.09
N TRP A 10 -4.69 11.86 0.18
CA TRP A 10 -3.42 12.53 -0.12
C TRP A 10 -3.17 13.81 0.69
N ARG A 11 -4.08 14.22 1.58
CA ARG A 11 -3.97 15.50 2.33
C ARG A 11 -3.13 15.40 3.60
N VAL A 12 -2.17 14.49 3.62
CA VAL A 12 -1.22 14.31 4.71
C VAL A 12 0.16 14.08 4.11
N GLN A 13 1.18 14.65 4.74
CA GLN A 13 2.57 14.38 4.47
C GLN A 13 3.20 13.93 5.80
N PRO A 14 3.23 12.63 6.09
CA PRO A 14 3.83 12.13 7.33
C PRO A 14 5.35 12.33 7.29
N LEU A 15 5.98 12.34 8.47
CA LEU A 15 7.43 12.48 8.61
C LEU A 15 8.16 11.13 8.67
N ASP A 16 7.42 10.07 8.97
CA ASP A 16 7.94 8.73 9.27
C ASP A 16 7.12 7.66 8.53
N ASP A 17 6.05 7.16 9.15
CA ASP A 17 5.32 5.99 8.71
C ASP A 17 4.28 6.34 7.63
N VAL A 18 4.06 5.38 6.74
CA VAL A 18 2.84 5.36 5.92
C VAL A 18 1.64 5.02 6.80
N TYR A 19 0.43 5.29 6.32
CA TYR A 19 -0.78 4.93 7.07
C TYR A 19 -0.85 3.42 7.36
N TYR A 20 -1.13 3.06 8.61
CA TYR A 20 -1.39 1.69 9.03
C TYR A 20 -2.42 1.64 10.17
N PHE A 21 -2.97 0.45 10.43
CA PHE A 21 -3.83 0.12 11.54
C PHE A 21 -3.17 -0.98 12.40
N GLY A 22 -3.02 -0.74 13.71
CA GLY A 22 -2.41 -1.71 14.62
C GLY A 22 -3.15 -3.06 14.62
N GLY A 23 -2.44 -4.15 14.30
CA GLY A 23 -3.04 -5.49 14.17
C GLY A 23 -3.59 -5.82 12.78
N GLN A 24 -3.32 -5.00 11.76
CA GLN A 24 -3.69 -5.29 10.38
C GLN A 24 -3.04 -6.56 9.82
N ASN A 25 -3.67 -7.11 8.77
CA ASN A 25 -3.02 -8.07 7.88
C ASN A 25 -1.87 -7.41 7.10
N ALA A 26 -1.05 -8.22 6.43
CA ALA A 26 0.09 -7.75 5.65
C ALA A 26 -0.30 -6.68 4.61
N HIS A 27 0.43 -5.55 4.64
CA HIS A 27 0.36 -4.52 3.60
C HIS A 27 1.25 -4.93 2.44
N ASN A 28 0.63 -5.32 1.32
CA ASN A 28 1.34 -5.79 0.15
C ASN A 28 1.12 -4.86 -1.04
N GLN A 29 2.16 -4.73 -1.85
CA GLN A 29 2.14 -4.09 -3.15
C GLN A 29 2.52 -5.10 -4.23
N ARG A 30 2.15 -4.81 -5.48
CA ARG A 30 2.56 -5.58 -6.66
C ARG A 30 3.52 -4.77 -7.49
N ALA A 31 4.62 -5.38 -7.90
CA ALA A 31 5.55 -4.76 -8.85
C ALA A 31 4.89 -4.60 -10.23
N VAL A 32 4.81 -3.37 -10.73
CA VAL A 32 4.32 -3.05 -12.10
C VAL A 32 5.46 -2.83 -13.08
N LEU A 33 6.68 -2.57 -12.58
CA LEU A 33 7.91 -2.45 -13.34
C LEU A 33 9.03 -3.26 -12.67
N PRO A 34 9.96 -3.88 -13.42
CA PRO A 34 11.07 -4.59 -12.82
C PRO A 34 12.08 -3.63 -12.17
N ASN A 35 12.81 -4.14 -11.19
CA ASN A 35 13.96 -3.45 -10.59
C ASN A 35 15.19 -4.34 -10.63
N LYS A 36 16.32 -3.75 -11.04
CA LYS A 36 17.64 -4.32 -10.85
C LYS A 36 18.35 -3.46 -9.83
N ALA A 37 18.70 -4.06 -8.69
CA ALA A 37 19.40 -3.37 -7.62
C ALA A 37 20.70 -2.73 -8.14
N VAL A 38 20.86 -1.44 -7.87
CA VAL A 38 22.07 -0.69 -8.20
C VAL A 38 22.98 -0.57 -6.98
N TRP A 39 22.40 -0.44 -5.79
CA TRP A 39 23.11 -0.28 -4.53
C TRP A 39 22.93 -1.50 -3.62
N PRO A 40 23.87 -1.77 -2.68
CA PRO A 40 23.81 -2.93 -1.81
C PRO A 40 22.60 -3.02 -0.88
N ASN A 41 21.92 -1.88 -0.64
CA ASN A 41 20.73 -1.80 0.19
C ASN A 41 19.42 -1.94 -0.60
N GLU A 42 19.48 -2.03 -1.92
CA GLU A 42 18.33 -2.30 -2.78
C GLU A 42 18.17 -3.81 -3.03
N PHE A 43 16.98 -4.23 -3.48
CA PHE A 43 16.77 -5.59 -3.99
C PHE A 43 16.20 -5.58 -5.40
N SER A 44 16.42 -6.69 -6.11
CA SER A 44 15.90 -6.88 -7.48
C SER A 44 14.58 -7.64 -7.43
N PHE A 45 13.65 -7.28 -8.32
CA PHE A 45 12.37 -7.95 -8.47
C PHE A 45 11.86 -7.83 -9.90
N GLN A 46 10.97 -8.72 -10.29
CA GLN A 46 10.31 -8.74 -11.58
C GLN A 46 8.92 -8.10 -11.51
N ARG A 47 8.39 -7.74 -12.68
CA ARG A 47 6.97 -7.34 -12.78
C ARG A 47 6.10 -8.52 -12.31
N GLY A 48 5.14 -8.23 -11.43
CA GLY A 48 4.20 -9.19 -10.88
C GLY A 48 4.57 -9.69 -9.48
N ASP A 49 5.83 -9.53 -9.06
CA ASP A 49 6.27 -9.94 -7.72
C ASP A 49 5.50 -9.18 -6.64
N ILE A 50 5.23 -9.87 -5.53
CA ILE A 50 4.52 -9.31 -4.38
C ILE A 50 5.54 -8.79 -3.38
N ILE A 51 5.42 -7.53 -3.01
CA ILE A 51 6.32 -6.86 -2.08
C ILE A 51 5.54 -6.53 -0.81
N GLY A 52 5.97 -7.08 0.33
CA GLY A 52 5.49 -6.65 1.64
C GLY A 52 6.11 -5.31 1.99
N THR A 53 5.29 -4.28 2.12
CA THR A 53 5.75 -2.91 2.36
C THR A 53 5.94 -2.67 3.85
N GLU A 54 7.11 -2.17 4.23
CA GLU A 54 7.42 -1.74 5.60
C GLU A 54 7.22 -0.22 5.76
N GLY A 55 7.49 0.56 4.72
CA GLY A 55 7.31 2.01 4.74
C GLY A 55 7.84 2.71 3.50
N ASN A 56 7.57 4.02 3.41
CA ASN A 56 8.10 4.92 2.39
C ASN A 56 9.12 5.86 3.06
N HIS A 57 10.29 6.06 2.45
CA HIS A 57 11.33 6.93 3.00
C HIS A 57 11.19 8.40 2.57
N TRP A 58 10.18 8.71 1.76
CA TRP A 58 9.87 10.04 1.25
C TRP A 58 10.97 10.68 0.38
N ASP A 59 11.91 9.86 -0.12
CA ASP A 59 13.04 10.23 -0.98
C ASP A 59 12.98 9.59 -2.39
N GLY A 60 11.83 8.96 -2.72
CA GLY A 60 11.62 8.20 -3.94
C GLY A 60 11.81 6.69 -3.78
N PHE A 61 12.29 6.23 -2.63
CA PHE A 61 12.41 4.83 -2.27
C PHE A 61 11.47 4.43 -1.13
N SER A 62 11.01 3.19 -1.20
CA SER A 62 10.30 2.50 -0.13
C SER A 62 11.17 1.34 0.36
N LYS A 63 10.90 0.86 1.57
CA LYS A 63 11.52 -0.34 2.12
C LYS A 63 10.49 -1.46 2.20
N GLY A 64 10.92 -2.68 1.89
CA GLY A 64 10.06 -3.84 1.96
C GLY A 64 10.79 -5.15 1.70
N SER A 65 10.00 -6.22 1.57
CA SER A 65 10.45 -7.59 1.33
C SER A 65 9.76 -8.20 0.12
N ASP A 66 10.52 -8.77 -0.81
CA ASP A 66 9.96 -9.61 -1.86
C ASP A 66 9.45 -10.92 -1.25
N LYS A 67 8.15 -11.19 -1.41
CA LYS A 67 7.51 -12.40 -0.85
C LYS A 67 7.91 -13.68 -1.55
N THR A 68 8.50 -13.59 -2.74
CA THR A 68 8.89 -14.75 -3.55
C THR A 68 10.22 -15.35 -3.08
N ASN A 69 11.20 -14.49 -2.80
CA ASN A 69 12.58 -14.91 -2.48
C ASN A 69 13.05 -14.44 -1.08
N GLY A 70 12.26 -13.63 -0.37
CA GLY A 70 12.56 -13.16 0.98
C GLY A 70 13.62 -12.05 1.05
N GLN A 71 14.09 -11.51 -0.08
CA GLN A 71 15.03 -10.39 -0.06
C GLN A 71 14.36 -9.13 0.49
N THR A 72 15.06 -8.45 1.39
CA THR A 72 14.62 -7.19 2.00
C THR A 72 15.56 -6.07 1.63
N GLY A 73 15.01 -4.90 1.32
CA GLY A 73 15.80 -3.71 1.03
C GLY A 73 14.95 -2.57 0.52
N LEU A 74 15.62 -1.61 -0.11
CA LEU A 74 15.01 -0.48 -0.79
C LEU A 74 14.55 -0.84 -2.20
N TYR A 75 13.47 -0.20 -2.61
CA TYR A 75 13.00 -0.23 -3.99
C TYR A 75 12.40 1.12 -4.39
N PRO A 76 12.46 1.50 -5.69
CA PRO A 76 11.84 2.75 -6.13
C PRO A 76 10.31 2.68 -5.97
N SER A 77 9.72 3.61 -5.20
CA SER A 77 8.30 3.54 -4.80
C SER A 77 7.33 3.59 -5.98
N TYR A 78 7.72 4.22 -7.09
CA TYR A 78 6.86 4.35 -8.28
C TYR A 78 6.73 3.05 -9.10
N LYS A 79 7.53 2.02 -8.80
CA LYS A 79 7.54 0.76 -9.56
C LYS A 79 6.51 -0.25 -9.05
N THR A 80 5.72 0.11 -8.05
CA THR A 80 4.73 -0.74 -7.42
C THR A 80 3.35 -0.10 -7.41
N GLU A 81 2.33 -0.93 -7.25
CA GLU A 81 0.95 -0.52 -7.01
C GLU A 81 0.38 -1.23 -5.77
N GLU A 82 -0.58 -0.59 -5.11
CA GLU A 82 -1.26 -1.15 -3.94
C GLU A 82 -2.10 -2.39 -4.29
N ILE A 83 -2.05 -3.42 -3.43
CA ILE A 83 -2.98 -4.56 -3.51
C ILE A 83 -4.15 -4.31 -2.57
N VAL A 84 -5.31 -3.99 -3.15
CA VAL A 84 -6.55 -3.80 -2.39
C VAL A 84 -7.13 -5.16 -2.00
N ASN A 85 -7.06 -5.48 -0.71
CA ASN A 85 -7.67 -6.68 -0.17
C ASN A 85 -9.18 -6.49 0.03
N VAL A 86 -9.97 -7.48 -0.40
CA VAL A 86 -11.42 -7.49 -0.24
C VAL A 86 -11.86 -8.64 0.66
N ALA A 87 -12.84 -8.38 1.51
CA ALA A 87 -13.46 -9.38 2.38
C ALA A 87 -14.96 -9.40 2.15
N LYS A 88 -15.56 -10.58 2.22
CA LYS A 88 -17.02 -10.72 2.16
C LYS A 88 -17.62 -10.28 3.48
N MET A 89 -18.17 -9.08 3.53
CA MET A 89 -18.97 -8.58 4.64
C MET A 89 -20.46 -8.75 4.36
N HIS A 90 -21.29 -8.73 5.40
CA HIS A 90 -22.72 -8.70 5.23
C HIS A 90 -23.16 -7.34 4.68
N THR A 91 -24.10 -7.32 3.72
CA THR A 91 -24.55 -6.08 3.05
C THR A 91 -25.75 -5.43 3.71
N TYR A 92 -26.33 -6.05 4.74
CA TYR A 92 -27.52 -5.58 5.47
C TYR A 92 -28.67 -5.13 4.54
N PRO A 93 -29.18 -6.00 3.65
CA PRO A 93 -30.19 -5.65 2.64
C PRO A 93 -31.50 -5.12 3.24
N GLU A 94 -31.76 -5.39 4.51
CA GLU A 94 -32.91 -4.89 5.27
C GLU A 94 -32.82 -3.39 5.62
N VAL A 95 -31.62 -2.80 5.60
CA VAL A 95 -31.41 -1.38 5.91
C VAL A 95 -31.67 -0.53 4.66
N ARG A 96 -32.68 0.34 4.72
CA ARG A 96 -32.96 1.31 3.65
C ARG A 96 -32.31 2.64 4.01
N VAL A 97 -31.45 3.15 3.13
CA VAL A 97 -30.93 4.52 3.23
C VAL A 97 -31.97 5.45 2.63
N ASN A 98 -32.52 6.34 3.45
CA ASN A 98 -33.43 7.37 2.96
C ASN A 98 -32.57 8.52 2.39
N ILE A 99 -32.51 8.61 1.07
CA ILE A 99 -31.61 9.55 0.36
C ILE A 99 -32.11 11.01 0.40
N ASP A 100 -33.32 11.24 0.93
CA ASP A 100 -33.97 12.55 0.98
C ASP A 100 -33.56 13.41 2.20
N GLU A 101 -32.69 12.91 3.08
CA GLU A 101 -32.22 13.61 4.30
C GLU A 101 -30.79 14.19 4.19
N PHE A 102 -30.19 14.19 3.00
CA PHE A 102 -28.84 14.71 2.75
C PHE A 102 -28.84 15.93 1.82
#